data_AF-A0A4Y7QP67-F1
#
_entry.id   AF-A0A4Y7QP67-F1
#
_cell.length_a   1.000
_cell.length_b   1.000
_cell.length_c   1.000
_cell.angle_alpha   90.00
_cell.angle_beta   90.00
_cell.angle_gamma   90.00
#
_symmetry.space_group_name_H-M   'P 1'
#
loop_
_entity.id
_entity.type
_entity.pdbx_description
1 polymer ?
#
loop_
_entity_poly.entity_id
_entity_poly.type
_entity_poly.pdbx_seq_one_letter_code
_entity_poly.pdbx_strand_id
1 'polypeptide(L)' 'SEYDSDEDYRIAQQEWEDSLQQLQLLISVFLMPFVGKWLGRKWSHLAHARYQRLGLGWAFFFGEKY' A
#
# COMPACT_ATOMS: atom_id res chain seq x y z
N SER A 1 -30.93 -16.03 29.80
CA SER A 1 -29.47 -16.02 29.65
C SER A 1 -29.05 -15.22 28.41
N GLU A 2 -29.77 -14.14 28.06
CA GLU A 2 -29.50 -13.31 26.87
C GLU A 2 -28.29 -12.38 27.07
N TYR A 3 -28.03 -11.97 28.32
CA TYR A 3 -26.82 -11.24 28.71
C TYR A 3 -25.52 -12.03 28.47
N ASP A 4 -25.58 -13.37 28.56
CA ASP A 4 -24.44 -14.28 28.35
C ASP A 4 -24.06 -14.33 26.85
N SER A 5 -25.08 -14.42 25.97
CA SER A 5 -24.86 -14.44 24.52
C SER A 5 -24.36 -13.11 23.95
N ASP A 6 -24.80 -11.98 24.51
CA ASP A 6 -24.33 -10.66 24.08
C ASP A 6 -22.87 -10.42 24.49
N GLU A 7 -22.46 -10.93 25.65
CA GLU A 7 -21.08 -10.86 26.12
C GLU A 7 -20.15 -11.73 25.26
N ASP A 8 -20.54 -12.98 24.98
CA ASP A 8 -19.82 -13.88 24.08
C ASP A 8 -19.67 -13.29 22.66
N TYR A 9 -20.72 -12.65 22.14
CA TYR A 9 -20.66 -11.99 20.83
C TYR A 9 -19.65 -10.84 20.81
N ARG A 10 -19.59 -10.04 21.88
CA ARG A 10 -18.63 -8.93 22.00
C ARG A 10 -17.19 -9.44 22.10
N ILE A 11 -16.96 -10.53 22.82
CA ILE A 11 -15.63 -11.16 22.93
C ILE A 11 -15.20 -11.70 21.56
N ALA A 12 -16.08 -12.44 20.87
CA ALA A 12 -15.78 -12.97 19.53
C ALA A 12 -15.48 -11.85 18.51
N GLN A 13 -16.19 -10.72 18.59
CA GLN A 13 -15.93 -9.56 17.74
C GLN A 13 -14.56 -8.95 18.03
N GLN A 14 -14.16 -8.86 19.29
CA GLN A 14 -12.86 -8.32 19.67
C GLN A 14 -11.72 -9.22 19.19
N GLU A 15 -11.84 -10.54 19.36
CA GLU A 15 -10.87 -11.52 18.84
C GLU A 15 -10.78 -11.47 17.29
N TRP A 16 -11.91 -11.26 16.62
CA TRP A 16 -11.95 -11.09 15.18
C TRP A 16 -11.16 -9.87 14.73
N GLU A 17 -11.36 -8.71 15.38
CA GLU A 17 -10.64 -7.47 15.08
C GLU A 17 -9.13 -7.62 15.29
N ASP A 18 -8.72 -8.26 16.39
CA ASP A 18 -7.32 -8.56 16.68
C ASP A 18 -6.70 -9.48 15.61
N SER A 19 -7.44 -10.50 15.17
CA SER A 19 -6.99 -11.41 14.11
C SER A 19 -6.85 -10.71 12.75
N LEU A 20 -7.76 -9.78 12.42
CA LEU A 20 -7.70 -8.98 11.20
C LEU A 20 -6.49 -8.05 11.17
N GLN A 21 -6.17 -7.42 12.31
CA GLN A 21 -5.01 -6.52 12.39
C GLN A 21 -3.70 -7.30 12.17
N GLN A 22 -3.60 -8.53 12.68
CA GLN A 22 -2.45 -9.40 12.42
C GLN A 22 -2.36 -9.80 10.95
N LEU A 23 -3.48 -10.18 10.33
CA LEU A 23 -3.55 -10.51 8.92
C LEU A 23 -3.07 -9.33 8.05
N GLN A 24 -3.42 -8.10 8.40
CA GLN A 24 -2.97 -6.90 7.70
C GLN A 24 -1.44 -6.74 7.71
N LEU A 25 -0.78 -7.04 8.84
CA LEU A 25 0.69 -7.00 8.94
C LEU A 25 1.34 -8.06 8.05
N LEU A 26 0.81 -9.29 8.07
CA LEU A 26 1.30 -10.38 7.22
C LEU A 26 1.14 -10.05 5.73
N ILE A 27 -0.04 -9.55 5.36
CA ILE A 27 -0.33 -9.08 4.01
C ILE A 27 0.63 -7.94 3.62
N SER A 28 0.96 -7.03 4.53
CA SER A 28 1.89 -5.93 4.25
C SER A 28 3.31 -6.44 3.98
N VAL A 29 3.82 -7.36 4.80
CA VAL A 29 5.14 -7.98 4.61
C VAL A 29 5.18 -8.76 3.30
N PHE A 30 4.08 -9.42 2.94
CA PHE A 30 4.00 -10.16 1.69
C PHE A 30 3.88 -9.23 0.48
N LEU A 31 3.01 -8.22 0.52
CA LEU A 31 2.75 -7.32 -0.60
C LEU A 31 3.91 -6.34 -0.87
N MET A 32 4.59 -5.86 0.17
CA MET A 32 5.69 -4.90 0.06
C MET A 32 6.75 -5.29 -0.99
N PRO A 33 7.32 -6.51 -1.00
CA PRO A 33 8.30 -6.91 -2.01
C PRO A 33 7.72 -6.99 -3.43
N PHE A 34 6.45 -7.39 -3.61
CA PHE A 34 5.82 -7.45 -4.93
C PHE A 34 5.49 -6.07 -5.48
N VAL A 35 4.90 -5.21 -4.64
CA VAL A 35 4.56 -3.83 -5.00
C VAL A 35 5.83 -3.05 -5.33
N GLY A 36 6.89 -3.18 -4.53
CA GLY A 36 8.18 -2.54 -4.80
C GLY A 36 8.80 -2.97 -6.14
N LYS A 37 8.81 -4.28 -6.43
CA LYS A 37 9.35 -4.80 -7.70
C LYS A 37 8.52 -4.36 -8.91
N TRP A 38 7.20 -4.28 -8.78
CA TRP A 38 6.31 -3.84 -9.85
C TRP A 38 6.41 -2.34 -10.12
N LEU A 39 6.41 -1.52 -9.05
CA LEU A 39 6.63 -0.08 -9.16
C LEU A 39 8.00 0.22 -9.74
N GLY A 40 9.08 -0.40 -9.25
CA GLY A 40 10.43 -0.15 -9.78
C GLY A 40 10.55 -0.38 -11.30
N ARG A 41 9.96 -1.46 -11.83
CA ARG A 41 10.00 -1.78 -13.27
C ARG A 41 9.19 -0.77 -14.09
N LYS A 42 7.95 -0.46 -13.69
CA LYS A 42 7.10 0.46 -14.45
C LYS A 42 7.58 1.91 -14.36
N TRP A 43 8.06 2.33 -13.20
CA TRP A 43 8.57 3.68 -12.98
C TRP A 43 9.92 3.91 -13.63
N SER A 44 10.77 2.87 -13.75
CA SER A 44 12.02 2.98 -14.50
C SER A 44 11.77 3.36 -15.96
N HIS A 45 10.83 2.69 -16.64
CA HIS A 45 10.49 3.03 -18.02
C HIS A 45 9.86 4.42 -18.14
N LEU A 46 8.99 4.80 -17.21
CA LEU A 46 8.38 6.13 -17.20
C LEU A 46 9.40 7.24 -16.95
N ALA A 47 10.28 7.06 -15.96
CA ALA A 47 11.33 8.00 -15.61
C ALA A 47 12.36 8.13 -16.74
N HIS A 48 12.73 7.02 -17.38
CA HIS A 48 13.62 7.02 -18.54
C HIS A 48 12.98 7.72 -19.75
N ALA A 49 11.72 7.41 -20.09
CA ALA A 49 11.01 8.09 -21.16
C ALA A 49 10.84 9.59 -20.88
N ARG A 50 10.55 9.96 -19.62
CA ARG A 50 10.47 11.36 -19.18
C ARG A 50 11.83 12.06 -19.21
N TYR A 51 12.90 11.36 -18.85
CA TYR A 51 14.27 11.84 -18.94
C TYR A 51 14.69 12.11 -20.39
N GLN A 52 14.41 11.17 -21.30
CA GLN A 52 14.68 11.36 -22.73
C GLN A 52 13.91 12.55 -23.32
N ARG A 53 12.70 12.84 -22.80
CA ARG A 53 11.84 13.90 -23.32
C ARG A 53 12.14 15.29 -22.73
N LEU A 54 12.54 15.38 -21.46
CA LEU A 54 12.70 16.66 -20.72
C LEU A 54 14.14 16.97 -20.29
N GLY A 55 15.06 16.01 -20.38
CA GLY A 55 16.43 16.12 -19.84
C GLY A 55 16.49 16.10 -18.30
N LEU A 56 17.69 16.20 -17.71
CA LEU A 56 17.95 16.32 -16.26
C LEU A 56 17.85 17.79 -15.79
N GLY A 57 16.88 18.55 -16.31
CA GLY A 57 16.68 19.97 -15.98
C GLY A 57 15.53 20.21 -15.01
N TRP A 58 15.34 21.46 -14.58
CA TRP A 58 14.18 21.90 -13.78
C TRP A 58 12.83 21.53 -14.40
N ALA A 59 12.77 21.38 -15.72
CA ALA A 59 11.60 20.90 -16.47
C ALA A 59 11.21 19.45 -16.15
N PHE A 60 12.15 18.61 -15.71
CA PHE A 60 11.88 17.23 -15.31
C PHE A 60 10.97 17.15 -14.07
N PHE A 61 11.23 18.01 -13.07
CA PHE A 61 10.53 18.02 -11.78
C PHE A 61 9.30 18.91 -11.77
N PHE A 62 9.34 20.08 -12.43
CA PHE A 62 8.28 21.09 -12.31
C PHE A 62 7.38 21.21 -13.55
N GLY A 63 7.68 20.47 -14.62
CA GLY A 63 6.98 20.57 -15.90
C GLY A 63 7.32 21.88 -16.63
N GLU A 64 7.15 21.89 -17.95
CA GLU A 64 7.31 23.12 -18.74
C GLU A 64 6.35 24.19 -18.19
N LYS A 65 6.93 25.24 -17.61
CA LYS A 65 6.18 26.47 -17.36
C LYS A 65 5.90 27.10 -18.72
N TYR A 66 4.64 27.02 -19.15
CA TYR A 66 4.09 27.90 -20.16
C TYR A 66 4.21 29.36 -19.71
#